data_AF-A0A841DRL9-F1
#
_entry.id   AF-A0A841DRL9-F1
#
_cell.length_a   1.000
_cell.length_b   1.000
_cell.length_c   1.000
_cell.angle_alpha   90.00
_cell.angle_beta   90.00
_cell.angle_gamma   90.00
#
_symmetry.space_group_name_H-M   'P 1'
#
loop_
_entity.id
_entity.type
_entity.pdbx_description
1 polymer ?
#
loop_
_entity_poly.entity_id
_entity_poly.type
_entity_poly.pdbx_seq_one_letter_code
_entity_poly.pdbx_strand_id
1 'polypeptide(L)'
;MSRPIKHGTSHASLLHDVSAITTTPKARSRLDAIVVPAARPASALQDVITLSIELSVPLVILCSRQAQLEQVVARVENVEKNFGAKALVVEVPENYRPPCDPPLTSGPEFRDVSAGRSSDLSAKRNIGLLLGRMRGWNKILFVDDDISRFNRRDVERLTGYLDRYPVASMVSREFPDNSVVCHARRLAGFKQDVFVSGAALGVNLKHPELSFFADVYNEDWFFFARQAANRSLPKIGEVRQLAYEPFADQGRADREEFGDLLAEGLYGLFETTPNWSFKDQLAAATVKSHWRNFATDRLEFIQQTLDALDRAQMSASPANYLDMLNAQASLLIAAKRASGITPDLCVDFIEKWQEDEVRWRQMLRRFPSSMTERDALAELQLPTWASCGYGQLAGVVAGTA
;
A
#
# COMPACT_ATOMS: atom_id res chain seq x y z
N MET A 1 1.21 28.83 -19.69
CA MET A 1 2.37 27.93 -19.92
C MET A 1 2.44 26.98 -18.74
N SER A 2 2.15 25.70 -18.96
CA SER A 2 2.17 24.65 -17.93
C SER A 2 3.62 24.43 -17.49
N ARG A 3 3.88 24.31 -16.18
CA ARG A 3 5.22 23.93 -15.69
C ARG A 3 5.57 22.53 -16.23
N PRO A 4 6.83 22.28 -16.63
CA PRO A 4 7.24 20.93 -17.01
C PRO A 4 7.02 19.99 -15.83
N ILE A 5 6.45 18.82 -16.10
CA ILE A 5 6.26 17.75 -15.12
C ILE A 5 7.64 17.20 -14.78
N LYS A 6 7.94 17.10 -13.48
CA LYS A 6 9.19 16.57 -12.96
C LYS A 6 8.90 15.60 -11.83
N HIS A 7 9.75 14.60 -11.67
CA HIS A 7 9.83 13.76 -10.50
C HIS A 7 10.14 14.64 -9.29
N GLY A 8 9.23 14.62 -8.31
CA GLY A 8 9.28 15.47 -7.14
C GLY A 8 10.24 14.96 -6.07
N THR A 9 10.69 15.84 -5.18
CA THR A 9 11.35 15.41 -3.92
C THR A 9 10.35 15.19 -2.80
N SER A 10 9.09 15.59 -3.01
CA SER A 10 7.95 15.45 -2.12
C SER A 10 6.68 15.68 -2.92
N HIS A 11 5.60 14.97 -2.56
CA HIS A 11 4.24 15.26 -3.03
C HIS A 11 3.35 15.83 -1.93
N ALA A 12 3.92 16.32 -0.82
CA ALA A 12 3.15 16.80 0.33
C ALA A 12 2.09 17.86 -0.01
N SER A 13 2.24 18.57 -1.13
CA SER A 13 1.26 19.54 -1.63
C SER A 13 -0.10 18.92 -2.03
N LEU A 14 -0.13 17.60 -2.26
CA LEU A 14 -1.33 16.82 -2.55
C LEU A 14 -2.07 16.34 -1.29
N LEU A 15 -1.46 16.49 -0.11
CA LEU A 15 -2.05 16.09 1.16
C LEU A 15 -2.91 17.20 1.76
N HIS A 16 -3.98 16.80 2.42
CA HIS A 16 -4.70 17.65 3.35
C HIS A 16 -4.11 17.42 4.75
N ASP A 17 -3.12 18.23 5.12
CA ASP A 17 -2.51 18.12 6.45
C ASP A 17 -3.50 18.57 7.52
N VAL A 18 -3.94 17.62 8.32
CA VAL A 18 -4.89 17.84 9.41
C VAL A 18 -4.30 17.45 10.77
N SER A 19 -2.99 17.23 10.84
CA SER A 19 -2.26 16.79 12.03
C SER A 19 -2.45 17.71 13.24
N ALA A 20 -2.80 18.98 13.04
CA ALA A 20 -3.10 19.95 14.10
C ALA A 20 -4.58 20.06 14.51
N ILE A 21 -5.53 19.50 13.73
CA ILE A 21 -6.96 19.68 13.99
C ILE A 21 -7.50 18.58 14.91
N THR A 22 -8.09 19.00 16.04
CA THR A 22 -8.76 18.10 16.98
C THR A 22 -10.20 17.88 16.50
N THR A 23 -10.46 16.73 15.88
CA THR A 23 -11.83 16.26 15.63
C THR A 23 -12.22 15.29 16.74
N THR A 24 -13.29 15.59 17.47
CA THR A 24 -13.87 14.61 18.41
C THR A 24 -14.59 13.55 17.58
N PRO A 25 -14.21 12.26 17.64
CA PRO A 25 -14.94 11.21 16.94
C PRO A 25 -16.38 11.17 17.46
N LYS A 26 -17.38 11.04 16.57
CA LYS A 26 -18.74 10.75 17.03
C LYS A 26 -18.74 9.40 17.75
N ALA A 27 -19.56 9.21 18.77
CA ALA A 27 -19.59 7.97 19.58
C ALA A 27 -19.81 6.66 18.77
N ARG A 28 -20.29 6.74 17.52
CA ARG A 28 -20.47 5.62 16.58
C ARG A 28 -19.31 5.44 15.58
N SER A 29 -18.24 6.21 15.70
CA SER A 29 -17.11 6.26 14.79
C SER A 29 -16.00 5.31 15.26
N ARG A 30 -16.23 4.01 15.19
CA ARG A 30 -15.23 2.99 15.54
C ARG A 30 -14.81 2.21 14.30
N LEU A 31 -13.60 1.67 14.33
CA LEU A 31 -13.14 0.69 13.36
C LEU A 31 -13.85 -0.65 13.63
N ASP A 32 -14.23 -1.34 12.56
CA ASP A 32 -14.80 -2.67 12.63
C ASP A 32 -13.70 -3.74 12.68
N ALA A 33 -12.57 -3.49 12.00
CA ALA A 33 -11.40 -4.37 11.99
C ALA A 33 -10.10 -3.63 11.65
N ILE A 34 -8.98 -4.21 12.07
CA ILE A 34 -7.64 -3.91 11.55
C ILE A 34 -7.24 -5.06 10.63
N VAL A 35 -6.94 -4.78 9.36
CA VAL A 35 -6.57 -5.77 8.37
C VAL A 35 -5.06 -5.73 8.15
N VAL A 36 -4.40 -6.88 8.28
CA VAL A 36 -2.94 -7.01 8.22
C VAL A 36 -2.56 -7.94 7.07
N PRO A 37 -2.04 -7.42 5.95
CA PRO A 37 -1.49 -8.25 4.88
C PRO A 37 -0.11 -8.79 5.30
N ALA A 38 -0.08 -9.95 5.96
CA ALA A 38 1.12 -10.51 6.56
C ALA A 38 1.92 -11.40 5.58
N ALA A 39 3.22 -11.15 5.48
CA ALA A 39 4.19 -11.92 4.70
C ALA A 39 5.46 -12.28 5.52
N ARG A 40 5.71 -11.56 6.62
CA ARG A 40 6.84 -11.72 7.54
C ARG A 40 6.49 -12.72 8.66
N PRO A 41 7.49 -13.25 9.38
CA PRO A 41 7.24 -14.19 10.48
C PRO A 41 6.26 -13.64 11.52
N ALA A 42 5.52 -14.53 12.19
CA ALA A 42 4.54 -14.17 13.22
C ALA A 42 5.09 -13.27 14.35
N SER A 43 6.42 -13.27 14.57
CA SER A 43 7.08 -12.38 15.52
C SER A 43 6.95 -10.89 15.18
N ALA A 44 6.84 -10.54 13.90
CA ALA A 44 6.69 -9.16 13.42
C ALA A 44 5.33 -8.55 13.80
N LEU A 45 4.31 -9.39 14.05
CA LEU A 45 2.93 -8.97 14.31
C LEU A 45 2.68 -8.43 15.74
N GLN A 46 3.69 -8.39 16.61
CA GLN A 46 3.45 -8.04 18.02
C GLN A 46 2.88 -6.64 18.21
N ASP A 47 3.38 -5.66 17.47
CA ASP A 47 2.95 -4.26 17.60
C ASP A 47 1.49 -4.09 17.17
N VAL A 48 1.09 -4.72 16.06
CA VAL A 48 -0.30 -4.66 15.58
C VAL A 48 -1.27 -5.47 16.47
N ILE A 49 -0.81 -6.58 17.06
CA ILE A 49 -1.60 -7.29 18.08
C ILE A 49 -1.83 -6.41 19.30
N THR A 50 -0.78 -5.73 19.77
CA THR A 50 -0.88 -4.80 20.91
C THR A 50 -1.85 -3.66 20.60
N LEU A 51 -1.75 -3.07 19.40
CA LEU A 51 -2.68 -2.04 18.94
C LEU A 51 -4.14 -2.52 18.96
N SER A 52 -4.40 -3.75 18.49
CA SER A 52 -5.76 -4.33 18.48
C SER A 52 -6.37 -4.43 19.88
N ILE A 53 -5.56 -4.77 20.89
CA ILE A 53 -5.96 -4.86 22.29
C ILE A 53 -6.28 -3.47 22.83
N GLU A 54 -5.38 -2.51 22.65
CA GLU A 54 -5.53 -1.13 23.13
C GLU A 54 -6.78 -0.44 22.58
N LEU A 55 -7.12 -0.73 21.32
CA LEU A 55 -8.30 -0.17 20.65
C LEU A 55 -9.56 -1.02 20.85
N SER A 56 -9.42 -2.26 21.34
CA SER A 56 -10.50 -3.25 21.39
C SER A 56 -11.15 -3.49 20.01
N VAL A 57 -10.30 -3.59 18.97
CA VAL A 57 -10.70 -3.80 17.57
C VAL A 57 -10.14 -5.15 17.10
N PRO A 58 -10.93 -6.04 16.48
CA PRO A 58 -10.44 -7.33 16.02
C PRO A 58 -9.47 -7.20 14.84
N LEU A 59 -8.56 -8.15 14.73
CA LEU A 59 -7.65 -8.31 13.61
C LEU A 59 -8.26 -9.20 12.52
N VAL A 60 -7.91 -8.91 11.27
CA VAL A 60 -7.95 -9.85 10.15
C VAL A 60 -6.52 -9.99 9.65
N ILE A 61 -5.89 -11.14 9.88
CA ILE A 61 -4.49 -11.37 9.49
C ILE A 61 -4.50 -12.28 8.27
N LEU A 62 -4.05 -11.74 7.15
CA LEU A 62 -4.00 -12.44 5.86
C LEU A 62 -2.59 -12.96 5.65
N CYS A 63 -2.39 -14.24 5.92
CA CYS A 63 -1.10 -14.90 6.01
C CYS A 63 -0.63 -15.44 4.65
N SER A 64 0.64 -15.20 4.34
CA SER A 64 1.36 -15.89 3.27
C SER A 64 2.86 -15.90 3.54
N ARG A 65 3.64 -16.60 2.71
CA ARG A 65 5.11 -16.60 2.78
C ARG A 65 5.62 -17.02 4.15
N GLN A 66 6.22 -16.13 4.95
CA GLN A 66 6.74 -16.48 6.28
C GLN A 66 5.67 -16.35 7.38
N ALA A 67 4.54 -15.69 7.10
CA ALA A 67 3.39 -15.68 7.99
C ALA A 67 2.62 -16.99 7.81
N GLN A 68 2.82 -17.92 8.73
CA GLN A 68 2.16 -19.23 8.73
C GLN A 68 0.97 -19.24 9.70
N LEU A 69 -0.16 -19.80 9.27
CA LEU A 69 -1.43 -19.73 10.00
C LEU A 69 -1.31 -20.20 11.45
N GLU A 70 -0.72 -21.37 11.68
CA GLU A 70 -0.61 -21.96 13.03
C GLU A 70 0.29 -21.11 13.94
N GLN A 71 1.38 -20.57 13.38
CA GLN A 71 2.30 -19.72 14.13
C GLN A 71 1.66 -18.39 14.53
N VAL A 72 0.87 -17.81 13.63
CA VAL A 72 0.12 -16.58 13.90
C VAL A 72 -1.00 -16.82 14.92
N VAL A 73 -1.75 -17.93 14.81
CA VAL A 73 -2.76 -18.32 15.80
C VAL A 73 -2.12 -18.49 17.17
N ALA A 74 -1.05 -19.27 17.29
CA ALA A 74 -0.34 -19.48 18.55
C ALA A 74 0.21 -18.16 19.14
N ARG A 75 0.60 -17.21 18.28
CA ARG A 75 1.04 -15.88 18.70
C ARG A 75 -0.13 -15.09 19.29
N VAL A 76 -1.27 -15.02 18.61
CA VAL A 76 -2.47 -14.29 19.09
C VAL A 76 -3.00 -14.90 20.39
N GLU A 77 -2.98 -16.23 20.52
CA GLU A 77 -3.48 -16.95 21.69
C GLU A 77 -2.55 -16.91 22.91
N ASN A 78 -1.36 -16.34 22.79
CA ASN A 78 -0.44 -16.23 23.91
C ASN A 78 -1.04 -15.34 25.01
N VAL A 79 -1.71 -15.95 25.99
CA VAL A 79 -2.49 -15.27 27.04
C VAL A 79 -1.62 -14.37 27.90
N GLU A 80 -0.36 -14.75 28.15
CA GLU A 80 0.56 -13.95 28.96
C GLU A 80 0.86 -12.59 28.33
N LYS A 81 0.89 -12.52 26.99
CA LYS A 81 1.27 -11.30 26.26
C LYS A 81 0.11 -10.59 25.58
N ASN A 82 -0.91 -11.34 25.17
CA ASN A 82 -1.91 -10.89 24.20
C ASN A 82 -3.35 -11.11 24.70
N PHE A 83 -3.57 -11.16 26.02
CA PHE A 83 -4.91 -11.22 26.59
C PHE A 83 -5.79 -10.06 26.07
N GLY A 84 -6.95 -10.40 25.52
CA GLY A 84 -7.89 -9.44 24.92
C GLY A 84 -7.78 -9.31 23.40
N ALA A 85 -6.76 -9.87 22.76
CA ALA A 85 -6.67 -9.92 21.31
C ALA A 85 -7.77 -10.81 20.73
N LYS A 86 -8.24 -10.44 19.53
CA LYS A 86 -9.12 -11.26 18.68
C LYS A 86 -8.61 -11.19 17.27
N ALA A 87 -8.56 -12.33 16.59
CA ALA A 87 -8.15 -12.38 15.20
C ALA A 87 -8.97 -13.37 14.41
N LEU A 88 -9.26 -12.98 13.17
CA LEU A 88 -9.52 -13.90 12.07
C LEU A 88 -8.21 -14.06 11.30
N VAL A 89 -7.60 -15.25 11.38
CA VAL A 89 -6.35 -15.58 10.68
C VAL A 89 -6.71 -16.38 9.44
N VAL A 90 -6.31 -15.92 8.27
CA VAL A 90 -6.67 -16.53 6.98
C VAL A 90 -5.41 -16.82 6.20
N GLU A 91 -5.26 -18.04 5.72
CA GLU A 91 -4.20 -18.37 4.77
C GLU A 91 -4.60 -17.91 3.36
N VAL A 92 -3.71 -17.16 2.72
CA VAL A 92 -3.90 -16.67 1.35
C VAL A 92 -2.96 -17.45 0.42
N PRO A 93 -3.49 -18.28 -0.48
CA PRO A 93 -2.67 -19.03 -1.43
C PRO A 93 -1.82 -18.11 -2.32
N GLU A 94 -0.61 -18.54 -2.68
CA GLU A 94 0.32 -17.75 -3.50
C GLU A 94 -0.27 -17.31 -4.86
N ASN A 95 -1.11 -18.16 -5.46
CA ASN A 95 -1.79 -17.89 -6.72
C ASN A 95 -3.26 -17.49 -6.53
N TYR A 96 -3.62 -16.98 -5.35
CA TYR A 96 -5.00 -16.59 -5.06
C TYR A 96 -5.52 -15.60 -6.10
N ARG A 97 -6.76 -15.85 -6.52
CA ARG A 97 -7.55 -14.93 -7.34
C ARG A 97 -8.91 -14.81 -6.65
N PRO A 98 -9.39 -13.58 -6.41
CA PRO A 98 -10.76 -13.40 -5.97
C PRO A 98 -11.75 -14.08 -6.92
N PRO A 99 -12.95 -14.45 -6.47
CA PRO A 99 -14.03 -15.05 -7.28
C PRO A 99 -14.66 -14.03 -8.25
N CYS A 100 -13.85 -13.23 -8.92
CA CYS A 100 -14.24 -12.26 -9.92
C CYS A 100 -13.21 -12.23 -11.04
N ASP A 101 -13.59 -11.64 -12.18
CA ASP A 101 -12.69 -11.48 -13.30
C ASP A 101 -11.41 -10.74 -12.85
N PRO A 102 -10.22 -11.25 -13.23
CA PRO A 102 -8.96 -10.64 -12.83
C PRO A 102 -8.88 -9.19 -13.35
N PRO A 103 -8.28 -8.26 -12.58
CA PRO A 103 -8.02 -6.91 -13.05
C PRO A 103 -7.24 -6.94 -14.36
N LEU A 104 -7.61 -6.11 -15.33
CA LEU A 104 -6.87 -5.94 -16.59
C LEU A 104 -5.44 -5.48 -16.31
N THR A 105 -5.24 -4.71 -15.25
CA THR A 105 -3.92 -4.29 -14.74
C THR A 105 -3.03 -5.44 -14.26
N SER A 106 -3.56 -6.67 -14.13
CA SER A 106 -2.79 -7.89 -13.81
C SER A 106 -2.39 -8.72 -15.03
N GLY A 107 -2.60 -8.18 -16.23
CA GLY A 107 -2.27 -8.79 -17.52
C GLY A 107 -0.78 -9.15 -17.68
N PRO A 108 -0.45 -10.12 -18.55
CA PRO A 108 0.92 -10.60 -18.74
C PRO A 108 1.91 -9.48 -19.11
N GLU A 109 1.50 -8.52 -19.93
CA GLU A 109 2.29 -7.36 -20.34
C GLU A 109 2.75 -6.50 -19.13
N PHE A 110 1.89 -6.33 -18.13
CA PHE A 110 2.21 -5.57 -16.92
C PHE A 110 3.06 -6.37 -15.94
N ARG A 111 2.86 -7.69 -15.91
CA ARG A 111 3.70 -8.59 -15.12
C ARG A 111 5.12 -8.64 -15.67
N ASP A 112 5.28 -8.71 -16.99
CA ASP A 112 6.58 -8.78 -17.66
C ASP A 112 7.37 -7.48 -17.49
N VAL A 113 6.71 -6.33 -17.64
CA VAL A 113 7.36 -5.03 -17.38
C VAL A 113 7.64 -4.82 -15.89
N SER A 114 6.88 -5.43 -14.98
CA SER A 114 7.17 -5.47 -13.53
C SER A 114 8.14 -6.59 -13.14
N ALA A 115 8.91 -7.13 -14.08
CA ALA A 115 9.95 -8.14 -13.86
C ALA A 115 9.45 -9.39 -13.10
N GLY A 116 8.21 -9.82 -13.38
CA GLY A 116 7.62 -10.99 -12.74
C GLY A 116 7.34 -10.80 -11.24
N ARG A 117 7.15 -9.56 -10.77
CA ARG A 117 6.80 -9.22 -9.38
C ARG A 117 5.74 -10.19 -8.83
N SER A 118 6.09 -10.91 -7.76
CA SER A 118 5.26 -11.94 -7.13
C SER A 118 4.58 -11.49 -5.83
N SER A 119 4.40 -10.17 -5.63
CA SER A 119 3.77 -9.64 -4.41
C SER A 119 2.29 -9.98 -4.36
N ASP A 120 1.82 -10.37 -3.19
CA ASP A 120 0.41 -10.65 -2.89
C ASP A 120 -0.25 -9.54 -2.06
N LEU A 121 0.44 -8.40 -1.90
CA LEU A 121 -0.02 -7.27 -1.09
C LEU A 121 -1.35 -6.70 -1.60
N SER A 122 -1.44 -6.37 -2.88
CA SER A 122 -2.66 -5.86 -3.51
C SER A 122 -3.83 -6.84 -3.37
N ALA A 123 -3.56 -8.15 -3.55
CA ALA A 123 -4.58 -9.19 -3.39
C ALA A 123 -5.09 -9.25 -1.95
N LYS A 124 -4.21 -9.24 -0.95
CA LYS A 124 -4.59 -9.23 0.47
C LYS A 124 -5.35 -7.97 0.87
N ARG A 125 -4.94 -6.79 0.39
CA ARG A 125 -5.69 -5.55 0.64
C ARG A 125 -7.09 -5.61 0.01
N ASN A 126 -7.22 -6.11 -1.22
CA ASN A 126 -8.52 -6.32 -1.86
C ASN A 126 -9.38 -7.36 -1.13
N ILE A 127 -8.81 -8.45 -0.59
CA ILE A 127 -9.52 -9.39 0.30
C ILE A 127 -10.10 -8.63 1.50
N GLY A 128 -9.32 -7.75 2.13
CA GLY A 128 -9.80 -6.91 3.24
C GLY A 128 -11.01 -6.04 2.88
N LEU A 129 -10.99 -5.42 1.70
CA LEU A 129 -12.12 -4.63 1.18
C LEU A 129 -13.37 -5.50 0.95
N LEU A 130 -13.19 -6.65 0.30
CA LEU A 130 -14.29 -7.57 -0.02
C LEU A 130 -14.91 -8.19 1.23
N LEU A 131 -14.07 -8.69 2.14
CA LEU A 131 -14.50 -9.24 3.42
C LEU A 131 -15.27 -8.18 4.21
N GLY A 132 -14.75 -6.96 4.31
CA GLY A 132 -15.45 -5.88 5.00
C GLY A 132 -16.78 -5.52 4.35
N ARG A 133 -16.85 -5.53 3.01
CA ARG A 133 -18.10 -5.34 2.26
C ARG A 133 -19.13 -6.43 2.60
N MET A 134 -18.73 -7.70 2.51
CA MET A 134 -19.56 -8.88 2.78
C MET A 134 -20.07 -8.93 4.22
N ARG A 135 -19.21 -8.54 5.18
CA ARG A 135 -19.52 -8.48 6.61
C ARG A 135 -20.34 -7.26 7.01
N GLY A 136 -20.58 -6.32 6.09
CA GLY A 136 -21.32 -5.11 6.39
C GLY A 136 -20.55 -4.09 7.22
N TRP A 137 -19.23 -4.20 7.31
CA TRP A 137 -18.38 -3.24 8.01
C TRP A 137 -18.48 -1.83 7.40
N ASN A 138 -18.21 -0.83 8.24
CA ASN A 138 -18.19 0.58 7.88
C ASN A 138 -16.77 1.07 7.65
N LYS A 139 -15.85 0.77 8.56
CA LYS A 139 -14.48 1.31 8.53
C LYS A 139 -13.47 0.26 8.93
N ILE A 140 -12.39 0.20 8.18
CA ILE A 140 -11.23 -0.65 8.50
C ILE A 140 -9.96 0.17 8.50
N LEU A 141 -8.93 -0.36 9.16
CA LEU A 141 -7.57 0.14 9.10
C LEU A 141 -6.68 -0.95 8.50
N PHE A 142 -6.06 -0.69 7.36
CA PHE A 142 -4.94 -1.50 6.87
C PHE A 142 -3.68 -1.14 7.63
N VAL A 143 -2.94 -2.16 8.07
CA VAL A 143 -1.63 -2.03 8.72
C VAL A 143 -0.69 -3.09 8.17
N ASP A 144 0.40 -2.68 7.52
CA ASP A 144 1.42 -3.64 7.07
C ASP A 144 2.14 -4.28 8.27
N ASP A 145 2.64 -5.50 8.10
CA ASP A 145 3.19 -6.32 9.19
C ASP A 145 4.56 -5.88 9.73
N ASP A 146 5.14 -4.82 9.17
CA ASP A 146 6.34 -4.13 9.63
C ASP A 146 6.06 -2.71 10.13
N ILE A 147 4.80 -2.34 10.36
CA ILE A 147 4.44 -1.03 10.89
C ILE A 147 4.19 -1.09 12.40
N SER A 148 4.75 -0.10 13.10
CA SER A 148 4.84 -0.03 14.55
C SER A 148 4.65 1.41 15.05
N ARG A 149 4.68 1.56 16.39
CA ARG A 149 4.61 2.86 17.10
C ARG A 149 3.37 3.70 16.79
N PHE A 150 2.21 3.05 16.71
CA PHE A 150 0.94 3.76 16.59
C PHE A 150 0.65 4.61 17.82
N ASN A 151 0.15 5.83 17.59
CA ASN A 151 -0.48 6.62 18.62
C ASN A 151 -1.99 6.39 18.59
N ARG A 152 -2.55 5.88 19.69
CA ARG A 152 -4.00 5.66 19.84
C ARG A 152 -4.84 6.88 19.45
N ARG A 153 -4.43 8.09 19.83
CA ARG A 153 -5.18 9.32 19.51
C ARG A 153 -5.20 9.58 18.01
N ASP A 154 -4.14 9.23 17.30
CA ASP A 154 -4.10 9.39 15.85
C ASP A 154 -4.99 8.37 15.15
N VAL A 155 -5.12 7.14 15.68
CA VAL A 155 -6.09 6.16 15.15
C VAL A 155 -7.55 6.61 15.41
N GLU A 156 -7.83 7.15 16.59
CA GLU A 156 -9.15 7.73 16.91
C GLU A 156 -9.49 8.90 15.97
N ARG A 157 -8.53 9.79 15.72
CA ARG A 157 -8.67 10.90 14.76
C ARG A 157 -8.88 10.40 13.34
N LEU A 158 -8.05 9.46 12.87
CA LEU A 158 -8.18 8.83 11.57
C LEU A 158 -9.60 8.29 11.38
N THR A 159 -10.12 7.58 12.38
CA THR A 159 -11.49 7.05 12.35
C THR A 159 -12.54 8.16 12.25
N GLY A 160 -12.36 9.28 12.97
CA GLY A 160 -13.21 10.47 12.86
C GLY A 160 -13.14 11.16 11.49
N TYR A 161 -11.98 11.15 10.82
CA TYR A 161 -11.84 11.65 9.45
C TYR A 161 -12.56 10.76 8.44
N LEU A 162 -12.60 9.44 8.65
CA LEU A 162 -13.35 8.53 7.78
C LEU A 162 -14.88 8.76 7.77
N ASP A 163 -15.42 9.57 8.69
CA ASP A 163 -16.83 10.01 8.61
C ASP A 163 -17.10 10.96 7.43
N ARG A 164 -16.07 11.63 6.92
CA ARG A 164 -16.18 12.66 5.88
C ARG A 164 -15.30 12.39 4.66
N TYR A 165 -14.30 11.53 4.81
CA TYR A 165 -13.34 11.20 3.76
C TYR A 165 -13.37 9.68 3.51
N PRO A 166 -13.27 9.24 2.25
CA PRO A 166 -13.24 7.80 1.93
C PRO A 166 -12.00 7.10 2.49
N VAL A 167 -10.90 7.84 2.63
CA VAL A 167 -9.61 7.35 3.08
C VAL A 167 -8.93 8.38 3.97
N ALA A 168 -8.07 7.92 4.87
CA ALA A 168 -7.17 8.73 5.68
C ALA A 168 -5.95 7.88 6.02
N SER A 169 -4.74 8.44 5.96
CA SER A 169 -3.51 7.64 6.11
C SER A 169 -2.50 8.31 7.03
N MET A 170 -1.62 7.50 7.62
CA MET A 170 -0.48 7.93 8.41
C MET A 170 0.82 7.85 7.59
N VAL A 171 1.82 8.66 7.95
CA VAL A 171 3.12 8.64 7.24
C VAL A 171 4.17 7.89 8.05
N SER A 172 4.97 7.05 7.38
CA SER A 172 6.16 6.43 7.97
C SER A 172 7.38 7.33 7.79
N ARG A 173 7.78 8.08 8.82
CA ARG A 173 8.98 8.93 8.76
C ARG A 173 10.23 8.25 9.29
N GLU A 174 10.07 7.42 10.32
CA GLU A 174 11.14 6.62 10.88
C GLU A 174 11.31 5.35 10.05
N PHE A 175 12.36 5.32 9.22
CA PHE A 175 12.55 4.39 8.10
C PHE A 175 11.49 4.57 7.01
N PRO A 176 11.71 5.52 6.06
CA PRO A 176 10.75 5.83 5.01
C PRO A 176 10.28 4.64 4.18
N ASP A 177 8.98 4.55 3.96
CA ASP A 177 8.35 3.62 3.03
C ASP A 177 8.47 4.15 1.60
N ASN A 178 9.59 3.84 0.95
CA ASN A 178 9.94 4.34 -0.37
C ASN A 178 10.58 3.23 -1.21
N SER A 179 10.62 3.44 -2.53
CA SER A 179 11.33 2.57 -3.45
C SER A 179 12.83 2.57 -3.23
N VAL A 180 13.50 1.54 -3.80
CA VAL A 180 14.96 1.42 -3.79
C VAL A 180 15.64 2.66 -4.35
N VAL A 181 15.10 3.26 -5.42
CA VAL A 181 15.64 4.49 -6.04
C VAL A 181 15.62 5.66 -5.05
N CYS A 182 14.53 5.82 -4.31
CA CYS A 182 14.41 6.87 -3.29
C CYS A 182 15.33 6.65 -2.09
N HIS A 183 15.55 5.40 -1.66
CA HIS A 183 16.55 5.09 -0.63
C HIS A 183 17.97 5.43 -1.10
N ALA A 184 18.32 5.07 -2.34
CA ALA A 184 19.61 5.41 -2.93
C ALA A 184 19.81 6.94 -3.01
N ARG A 185 18.73 7.69 -3.28
CA ARG A 185 18.76 9.15 -3.30
C ARG A 185 19.04 9.77 -1.95
N ARG A 186 18.47 9.25 -0.87
CA ARG A 186 18.80 9.67 0.51
C ARG A 186 20.25 9.33 0.85
N LEU A 187 20.71 8.14 0.47
CA LEU A 187 22.10 7.71 0.66
C LEU A 187 23.09 8.63 -0.07
N ALA A 188 22.70 9.14 -1.24
CA ALA A 188 23.46 10.11 -2.03
C ALA A 188 23.43 11.55 -1.45
N GLY A 189 22.76 11.78 -0.33
CA GLY A 189 22.70 13.07 0.36
C GLY A 189 21.61 14.02 -0.14
N PHE A 190 20.73 13.59 -1.04
CA PHE A 190 19.59 14.41 -1.46
C PHE A 190 18.47 14.39 -0.43
N LYS A 191 17.68 15.47 -0.41
CA LYS A 191 16.39 15.49 0.28
C LYS A 191 15.39 14.63 -0.51
N GLN A 192 14.76 13.69 0.18
CA GLN A 192 13.64 12.90 -0.33
C GLN A 192 12.62 12.71 0.80
N ASP A 193 11.45 13.32 0.65
CA ASP A 193 10.35 13.20 1.60
C ASP A 193 9.59 11.87 1.41
N VAL A 194 8.63 11.61 2.28
CA VAL A 194 7.74 10.44 2.24
C VAL A 194 6.33 10.94 2.02
N PHE A 195 5.60 10.27 1.13
CA PHE A 195 4.17 10.48 1.00
C PHE A 195 3.41 9.57 1.99
N VAL A 196 2.10 9.74 2.11
CA VAL A 196 1.31 8.72 2.83
C VAL A 196 1.25 7.44 1.99
N SER A 197 1.19 6.27 2.63
CA SER A 197 1.11 4.99 1.93
C SER A 197 -0.02 4.11 2.47
N GLY A 198 -0.18 2.93 1.89
CA GLY A 198 -1.08 1.87 2.32
C GLY A 198 -0.64 1.19 3.62
N ALA A 199 0.57 1.50 4.11
CA ALA A 199 1.15 0.85 5.27
C ALA A 199 0.39 1.13 6.59
N ALA A 200 -0.31 2.26 6.66
CA ALA A 200 -1.25 2.59 7.74
C ALA A 200 -2.43 3.41 7.18
N LEU A 201 -3.41 2.73 6.58
CA LEU A 201 -4.47 3.34 5.76
C LEU A 201 -5.87 3.00 6.29
N GLY A 202 -6.58 4.02 6.74
CA GLY A 202 -8.00 3.97 7.06
C GLY A 202 -8.86 4.02 5.81
N VAL A 203 -9.91 3.20 5.76
CA VAL A 203 -10.84 3.13 4.64
C VAL A 203 -12.29 3.12 5.13
N ASN A 204 -13.13 3.98 4.54
CA ASN A 204 -14.58 3.95 4.70
C ASN A 204 -15.19 3.04 3.62
N LEU A 205 -15.60 1.85 4.03
CA LEU A 205 -16.17 0.80 3.17
C LEU A 205 -17.59 1.11 2.68
N LYS A 206 -18.25 2.15 3.22
CA LYS A 206 -19.57 2.61 2.76
C LYS A 206 -19.48 3.69 1.67
N HIS A 207 -18.28 4.16 1.34
CA HIS A 207 -18.14 5.17 0.30
C HIS A 207 -18.55 4.61 -1.07
N PRO A 208 -19.41 5.30 -1.85
CA PRO A 208 -19.94 4.78 -3.12
C PRO A 208 -18.88 4.66 -4.22
N GLU A 209 -17.78 5.40 -4.10
CA GLU A 209 -16.63 5.36 -5.01
C GLU A 209 -15.42 4.65 -4.39
N LEU A 210 -15.65 3.61 -3.59
CA LEU A 210 -14.55 2.78 -3.07
C LEU A 210 -13.77 2.15 -4.24
N SER A 211 -12.47 2.46 -4.31
CA SER A 211 -11.57 1.92 -5.34
C SER A 211 -11.01 0.56 -4.92
N PHE A 212 -10.01 0.07 -5.65
CA PHE A 212 -9.33 -1.20 -5.43
C PHE A 212 -7.80 -1.01 -5.50
N PHE A 213 -7.06 -1.99 -5.02
CA PHE A 213 -5.60 -2.00 -5.09
C PHE A 213 -5.16 -2.74 -6.36
N ALA A 214 -4.57 -2.01 -7.32
CA ALA A 214 -4.07 -2.58 -8.57
C ALA A 214 -2.88 -3.52 -8.33
N ASP A 215 -2.64 -4.47 -9.24
CA ASP A 215 -1.48 -5.39 -9.10
C ASP A 215 -0.20 -4.77 -9.68
N VAL A 216 0.28 -3.73 -9.00
CA VAL A 216 1.49 -2.97 -9.37
C VAL A 216 2.19 -2.53 -8.08
N TYR A 217 3.47 -2.15 -8.14
CA TYR A 217 4.10 -1.45 -7.00
C TYR A 217 3.49 -0.05 -6.82
N ASN A 218 3.42 0.46 -5.59
CA ASN A 218 2.65 1.65 -5.20
C ASN A 218 1.15 1.54 -5.53
N GLU A 219 0.54 0.36 -5.35
CA GLU A 219 -0.89 0.12 -5.64
C GLU A 219 -1.84 1.01 -4.83
N ASP A 220 -1.38 1.45 -3.66
CA ASP A 220 -2.03 2.38 -2.75
C ASP A 220 -2.18 3.78 -3.36
N TRP A 221 -1.18 4.25 -4.11
CA TRP A 221 -1.23 5.54 -4.80
C TRP A 221 -2.32 5.57 -5.86
N PHE A 222 -2.61 4.43 -6.51
CA PHE A 222 -3.75 4.28 -7.40
C PHE A 222 -5.06 4.22 -6.62
N PHE A 223 -5.10 3.46 -5.52
CA PHE A 223 -6.29 3.33 -4.67
C PHE A 223 -6.83 4.68 -4.16
N PHE A 224 -5.96 5.61 -3.76
CA PHE A 224 -6.35 6.95 -3.30
C PHE A 224 -6.04 8.10 -4.28
N ALA A 225 -5.76 7.79 -5.56
CA ALA A 225 -5.37 8.78 -6.57
C ALA A 225 -6.34 9.96 -6.69
N ARG A 226 -7.65 9.67 -6.66
CA ARG A 226 -8.71 10.69 -6.73
C ARG A 226 -8.63 11.67 -5.56
N GLN A 227 -8.36 11.17 -4.36
CA GLN A 227 -8.25 12.02 -3.17
C GLN A 227 -6.97 12.84 -3.17
N ALA A 228 -5.86 12.28 -3.66
CA ALA A 228 -4.62 13.03 -3.85
C ALA A 228 -4.79 14.14 -4.91
N ALA A 229 -5.36 13.82 -6.07
CA ALA A 229 -5.68 14.79 -7.14
C ALA A 229 -6.54 15.95 -6.65
N ASN A 230 -7.55 15.65 -5.82
CA ASN A 230 -8.46 16.63 -5.22
C ASN A 230 -7.88 17.33 -3.98
N ARG A 231 -6.64 17.03 -3.57
CA ARG A 231 -6.00 17.58 -2.35
C ARG A 231 -6.83 17.35 -1.09
N SER A 232 -7.52 16.22 -1.05
CA SER A 232 -8.48 15.88 -0.01
C SER A 232 -8.07 14.65 0.79
N LEU A 233 -6.86 14.13 0.60
CA LEU A 233 -6.34 12.96 1.31
C LEU A 233 -5.82 13.40 2.70
N PRO A 234 -6.53 13.07 3.80
CA PRO A 234 -6.10 13.47 5.14
C PRO A 234 -4.84 12.69 5.55
N LYS A 235 -3.79 13.43 5.90
CA LYS A 235 -2.58 12.89 6.55
C LYS A 235 -2.75 12.98 8.06
N ILE A 236 -2.73 11.84 8.75
CA ILE A 236 -2.98 11.71 10.18
C ILE A 236 -1.76 11.11 10.88
N GLY A 237 -1.19 11.84 11.83
CA GLY A 237 -0.12 11.30 12.69
C GLY A 237 1.07 10.73 11.91
N GLU A 238 1.89 9.98 12.63
CA GLU A 238 3.07 9.30 12.09
C GLU A 238 3.16 7.90 12.68
N VAL A 239 3.71 6.98 11.89
CA VAL A 239 4.02 5.60 12.29
C VAL A 239 5.49 5.33 12.00
N ARG A 240 5.97 4.16 12.43
CA ARG A 240 7.33 3.70 12.16
C ARG A 240 7.31 2.40 11.39
N GLN A 241 8.08 2.33 10.31
CA GLN A 241 8.40 1.08 9.65
C GLN A 241 9.64 0.44 10.29
N LEU A 242 9.65 -0.88 10.39
CA LEU A 242 10.84 -1.61 10.83
C LEU A 242 11.96 -1.41 9.80
N ALA A 243 13.18 -1.21 10.32
CA ALA A 243 14.35 -1.09 9.48
C ALA A 243 14.59 -2.39 8.70
N TYR A 244 14.99 -2.26 7.44
CA TYR A 244 15.38 -3.36 6.56
C TYR A 244 16.55 -2.92 5.68
N GLU A 245 17.21 -3.84 4.99
CA GLU A 245 18.31 -3.50 4.07
C GLU A 245 17.77 -3.22 2.66
N PRO A 246 17.70 -1.96 2.19
CA PRO A 246 16.99 -1.66 0.94
C PRO A 246 17.67 -2.18 -0.31
N PHE A 247 18.98 -2.43 -0.23
CA PHE A 247 19.81 -2.87 -1.34
C PHE A 247 20.23 -4.34 -1.24
N ALA A 248 19.69 -5.10 -0.27
CA ALA A 248 20.01 -6.53 -0.09
C ALA A 248 19.60 -7.39 -1.30
N ASP A 249 18.52 -7.03 -1.97
CA ASP A 249 18.12 -7.59 -3.26
C ASP A 249 18.05 -6.48 -4.32
N GLN A 250 19.08 -6.38 -5.15
CA GLN A 250 19.15 -5.38 -6.23
C GLN A 250 18.03 -5.58 -7.27
N GLY A 251 17.55 -6.82 -7.45
CA GLY A 251 16.43 -7.13 -8.35
C GLY A 251 15.10 -6.53 -7.88
N ARG A 252 15.01 -6.06 -6.64
CA ARG A 252 13.86 -5.29 -6.14
C ARG A 252 13.64 -4.03 -6.98
N ALA A 253 14.72 -3.33 -7.37
CA ALA A 253 14.61 -2.14 -8.20
C ALA A 253 13.95 -2.43 -9.56
N ASP A 254 14.19 -3.61 -10.14
CA ASP A 254 13.56 -4.04 -11.40
C ASP A 254 12.03 -4.22 -11.25
N ARG A 255 11.62 -4.78 -10.11
CA ARG A 255 10.21 -5.11 -9.81
C ARG A 255 9.38 -3.90 -9.36
N GLU A 256 10.03 -2.86 -8.86
CA GLU A 256 9.37 -1.63 -8.40
C GLU A 256 9.24 -0.58 -9.51
N GLU A 257 10.20 -0.50 -10.44
CA GLU A 257 10.36 0.66 -11.33
C GLU A 257 9.13 0.96 -12.19
N PHE A 258 8.39 -0.06 -12.66
CA PHE A 258 7.17 0.20 -13.44
C PHE A 258 6.10 0.93 -12.62
N GLY A 259 5.86 0.47 -11.39
CA GLY A 259 4.91 1.12 -10.48
C GLY A 259 5.38 2.49 -10.04
N ASP A 260 6.67 2.63 -9.77
CA ASP A 260 7.30 3.91 -9.43
C ASP A 260 7.12 4.94 -10.55
N LEU A 261 7.44 4.57 -11.80
CA LEU A 261 7.30 5.45 -12.96
C LEU A 261 5.85 5.89 -13.15
N LEU A 262 4.89 4.96 -13.06
CA LEU A 262 3.48 5.28 -13.20
C LEU A 262 2.96 6.18 -12.07
N ALA A 263 3.26 5.83 -10.82
CA ALA A 263 2.77 6.55 -9.64
C ALA A 263 3.34 7.98 -9.59
N GLU A 264 4.65 8.14 -9.76
CA GLU A 264 5.32 9.44 -9.73
C GLU A 264 4.93 10.30 -10.94
N GLY A 265 4.74 9.70 -12.12
CA GLY A 265 4.29 10.41 -13.31
C GLY A 265 2.88 10.97 -13.16
N LEU A 266 1.98 10.16 -12.60
CA LEU A 266 0.61 10.55 -12.32
C LEU A 266 0.53 11.62 -11.22
N TYR A 267 1.32 11.48 -10.15
CA TYR A 267 1.30 12.43 -9.03
C TYR A 267 1.99 13.76 -9.39
N GLY A 268 3.08 13.72 -10.16
CA GLY A 268 3.68 14.92 -10.75
C GLY A 268 2.69 15.67 -11.66
N LEU A 269 1.82 14.95 -12.39
CA LEU A 269 0.73 15.57 -13.15
C LEU A 269 -0.28 16.26 -12.23
N PHE A 270 -0.69 15.63 -11.12
CA PHE A 270 -1.62 16.23 -10.15
C PHE A 270 -1.07 17.52 -9.54
N GLU A 271 0.23 17.55 -9.23
CA GLU A 271 0.89 18.73 -8.66
C GLU A 271 0.99 19.89 -9.64
N THR A 272 1.30 19.60 -10.90
CA THR A 272 1.47 20.63 -11.94
C THR A 272 0.15 21.14 -12.51
N THR A 273 -0.97 20.46 -12.24
CA THR A 273 -2.30 20.79 -12.75
C THR A 273 -3.35 20.96 -11.62
N PRO A 274 -3.12 21.83 -10.63
CA PRO A 274 -3.98 21.92 -9.43
C PRO A 274 -5.43 22.32 -9.70
N ASN A 275 -5.69 22.95 -10.84
CA ASN A 275 -7.01 23.45 -11.22
C ASN A 275 -7.76 22.52 -12.19
N TRP A 276 -7.17 21.37 -12.54
CA TRP A 276 -7.80 20.40 -13.41
C TRP A 276 -8.69 19.46 -12.61
N SER A 277 -9.79 19.01 -13.21
CA SER A 277 -10.55 17.92 -12.59
C SER A 277 -9.74 16.62 -12.67
N PHE A 278 -10.04 15.66 -11.80
CA PHE A 278 -9.45 14.33 -11.89
C PHE A 278 -9.62 13.69 -13.27
N LYS A 279 -10.76 13.94 -13.93
CA LYS A 279 -11.03 13.46 -15.29
C LYS A 279 -10.07 14.08 -16.31
N ASP A 280 -9.80 15.38 -16.22
CA ASP A 280 -8.89 16.07 -17.14
C ASP A 280 -7.44 15.60 -16.93
N GLN A 281 -7.06 15.33 -15.68
CA GLN A 281 -5.76 14.76 -15.34
C GLN A 281 -5.61 13.35 -15.90
N LEU A 282 -6.61 12.48 -15.72
CA LEU A 282 -6.59 11.15 -16.32
C LEU A 282 -6.57 11.21 -17.85
N ALA A 283 -7.31 12.13 -18.48
CA ALA A 283 -7.26 12.34 -19.92
C ALA A 283 -5.88 12.78 -20.42
N ALA A 284 -5.11 13.52 -19.62
CA ALA A 284 -3.72 13.84 -19.95
C ALA A 284 -2.76 12.67 -19.67
N ALA A 285 -3.04 11.85 -18.65
CA ALA A 285 -2.30 10.62 -18.38
C ALA A 285 -2.53 9.53 -19.45
N THR A 286 -3.55 9.64 -20.31
CA THR A 286 -3.70 8.75 -21.49
C THR A 286 -3.01 9.29 -22.75
N VAL A 287 -2.23 10.37 -22.65
CA VAL A 287 -1.47 10.92 -23.78
C VAL A 287 -0.01 10.43 -23.75
N LYS A 288 0.44 9.75 -24.80
CA LYS A 288 1.81 9.21 -24.91
C LYS A 288 2.93 10.23 -24.70
N SER A 289 2.72 11.50 -25.07
CA SER A 289 3.74 12.55 -24.86
C SER A 289 3.98 12.86 -23.39
N HIS A 290 2.97 12.71 -22.52
CA HIS A 290 3.15 12.85 -21.07
C HIS A 290 4.17 11.83 -20.56
N TRP A 291 3.95 10.55 -20.82
CA TRP A 291 4.83 9.47 -20.38
C TRP A 291 6.21 9.49 -21.03
N ARG A 292 6.32 9.90 -22.30
CA ARG A 292 7.63 10.10 -22.94
C ARG A 292 8.45 11.13 -22.19
N ASN A 293 7.85 12.29 -21.89
CA ASN A 293 8.54 13.35 -21.18
C ASN A 293 8.89 12.94 -19.74
N PHE A 294 7.97 12.25 -19.06
CA PHE A 294 8.19 11.80 -17.69
C PHE A 294 9.26 10.70 -17.60
N ALA A 295 9.31 9.77 -18.55
CA ALA A 295 10.35 8.74 -18.61
C ALA A 295 11.74 9.37 -18.79
N THR A 296 11.86 10.42 -19.60
CA THR A 296 13.11 11.20 -19.72
C THR A 296 13.50 11.81 -18.38
N ASP A 297 12.58 12.48 -17.70
CA ASP A 297 12.84 13.11 -16.40
C ASP A 297 13.20 12.06 -15.32
N ARG A 298 12.54 10.89 -15.31
CA ARG A 298 12.85 9.77 -14.43
C ARG A 298 14.27 9.23 -14.65
N LEU A 299 14.71 9.08 -15.90
CA LEU A 299 16.07 8.65 -16.23
C LEU A 299 17.10 9.70 -15.79
N GLU A 300 16.84 10.98 -16.01
CA GLU A 300 17.69 12.07 -15.51
C GLU A 300 17.78 12.06 -13.98
N PHE A 301 16.67 11.81 -13.30
CA PHE A 301 16.62 11.70 -11.84
C PHE A 301 17.48 10.55 -11.30
N ILE A 302 17.44 9.38 -11.96
CA ILE A 302 18.29 8.23 -11.62
C ILE A 302 19.76 8.56 -11.88
N GLN A 303 20.09 9.15 -13.03
CA GLN A 303 21.46 9.52 -13.39
C GLN A 303 22.06 10.52 -12.39
N GLN A 304 21.31 11.56 -12.01
CA GLN A 304 21.75 12.52 -10.99
C GLN A 304 22.07 11.83 -9.65
N THR A 305 21.33 10.78 -9.32
CA THR A 305 21.54 10.01 -8.10
C THR A 305 22.80 9.15 -8.18
N LEU A 306 23.03 8.48 -9.32
CA LEU A 306 24.27 7.76 -9.60
C LEU A 306 25.49 8.68 -9.47
N ASP A 307 25.48 9.82 -10.15
CA ASP A 307 26.60 10.77 -10.13
C ASP A 307 26.90 11.29 -8.71
N ALA A 308 25.88 11.43 -7.87
CA ALA A 308 26.04 11.86 -6.49
C ALA A 308 26.59 10.74 -5.59
N LEU A 309 26.18 9.49 -5.79
CA LEU A 309 26.77 8.34 -5.10
C LEU A 309 28.25 8.19 -5.45
N ASP A 310 28.62 8.30 -6.73
CA ASP A 310 30.01 8.23 -7.19
C ASP A 310 30.89 9.28 -6.48
N ARG A 311 30.40 10.51 -6.34
CA ARG A 311 31.09 11.56 -5.60
C ARG A 311 31.18 11.27 -4.11
N ALA A 312 30.12 10.75 -3.50
CA ALA A 312 30.07 10.47 -2.06
C ALA A 312 31.02 9.32 -1.66
N GLN A 313 31.18 8.31 -2.52
CA GLN A 313 32.03 7.13 -2.28
C GLN A 313 33.48 7.48 -1.96
N MET A 314 34.03 8.54 -2.56
CA MET A 314 35.41 8.99 -2.34
C MET A 314 35.71 9.38 -0.88
N SER A 315 34.67 9.63 -0.08
CA SER A 315 34.75 10.05 1.32
C SER A 315 34.05 9.10 2.29
N ALA A 316 33.54 7.97 1.79
CA ALA A 316 32.71 7.06 2.57
C ALA A 316 33.54 6.16 3.49
N SER A 317 33.01 5.90 4.69
CA SER A 317 33.51 4.79 5.53
C SER A 317 33.31 3.44 4.83
N PRO A 318 34.07 2.38 5.17
CA PRO A 318 33.94 1.06 4.54
C PRO A 318 32.52 0.48 4.55
N ALA A 319 31.74 0.66 5.62
CA ALA A 319 30.36 0.17 5.71
C ALA A 319 29.45 0.90 4.70
N ASN A 320 29.48 2.24 4.70
CA ASN A 320 28.72 3.06 3.75
C ASN A 320 29.15 2.80 2.30
N TYR A 321 30.41 2.45 2.05
CA TYR A 321 30.91 2.16 0.71
C TYR A 321 30.21 0.95 0.09
N LEU A 322 30.01 -0.14 0.86
CA LEU A 322 29.31 -1.33 0.35
C LEU A 322 27.84 -1.04 0.04
N ASP A 323 27.14 -0.30 0.91
CA ASP A 323 25.77 0.14 0.66
C ASP A 323 25.67 1.02 -0.59
N MET A 324 26.62 1.93 -0.79
CA MET A 324 26.67 2.79 -1.98
C MET A 324 26.87 1.97 -3.26
N LEU A 325 27.71 0.93 -3.24
CA LEU A 325 27.88 0.01 -4.38
C LEU A 325 26.59 -0.76 -4.69
N ASN A 326 25.93 -1.31 -3.67
CA ASN A 326 24.67 -2.02 -3.84
C ASN A 326 23.54 -1.08 -4.33
N ALA A 327 23.53 0.16 -3.86
CA ALA A 327 22.62 1.20 -4.32
C ALA A 327 22.86 1.55 -5.79
N GLN A 328 24.12 1.73 -6.21
CA GLN A 328 24.46 1.96 -7.63
C GLN A 328 24.01 0.80 -8.52
N ALA A 329 24.28 -0.45 -8.12
CA ALA A 329 23.84 -1.61 -8.88
C ALA A 329 22.31 -1.66 -9.02
N SER A 330 21.59 -1.34 -7.95
CA SER A 330 20.13 -1.23 -7.96
C SER A 330 19.63 -0.12 -8.89
N LEU A 331 20.28 1.06 -8.88
CA LEU A 331 19.94 2.18 -9.76
C LEU A 331 20.20 1.88 -11.24
N LEU A 332 21.27 1.14 -11.56
CA LEU A 332 21.54 0.71 -12.93
C LEU A 332 20.47 -0.26 -13.45
N ILE A 333 19.98 -1.15 -12.59
CA ILE A 333 18.84 -2.03 -12.89
C ILE A 333 17.56 -1.21 -13.10
N ALA A 334 17.25 -0.27 -12.21
CA ALA A 334 16.12 0.65 -12.37
C ALA A 334 16.21 1.46 -13.68
N ALA A 335 17.37 2.04 -14.00
CA ALA A 335 17.58 2.79 -15.24
C ALA A 335 17.35 1.93 -16.48
N LYS A 336 17.88 0.69 -16.48
CA LYS A 336 17.65 -0.27 -17.55
C LYS A 336 16.16 -0.57 -17.71
N ARG A 337 15.45 -0.83 -16.61
CA ARG A 337 14.00 -1.07 -16.63
C ARG A 337 13.23 0.13 -17.14
N ALA A 338 13.49 1.32 -16.59
CA ALA A 338 12.87 2.58 -16.99
C ALA A 338 13.03 2.86 -18.49
N SER A 339 14.21 2.58 -19.05
CA SER A 339 14.46 2.74 -20.49
C SER A 339 13.66 1.80 -21.39
N GLY A 340 13.22 0.65 -20.84
CA GLY A 340 12.38 -0.33 -21.54
C GLY A 340 10.89 -0.11 -21.38
N ILE A 341 10.45 0.77 -20.47
CA ILE A 341 9.04 1.12 -20.28
C ILE A 341 8.61 2.07 -21.40
N THR A 342 7.67 1.62 -22.24
CA THR A 342 7.17 2.44 -23.35
C THR A 342 6.03 3.34 -22.91
N PRO A 343 5.86 4.52 -23.54
CA PRO A 343 4.68 5.35 -23.32
C PRO A 343 3.35 4.63 -23.60
N ASP A 344 3.34 3.70 -24.57
CA ASP A 344 2.18 2.87 -24.89
C ASP A 344 1.75 2.00 -23.72
N LEU A 345 2.70 1.33 -23.05
CA LEU A 345 2.41 0.53 -21.86
C LEU A 345 1.83 1.36 -20.72
N CYS A 346 2.32 2.59 -20.55
CA CYS A 346 1.81 3.47 -19.50
C CYS A 346 0.38 3.95 -19.78
N VAL A 347 0.08 4.33 -21.03
CA VAL A 347 -1.28 4.69 -21.44
C VAL A 347 -2.23 3.51 -21.26
N ASP A 348 -1.83 2.34 -21.77
CA ASP A 348 -2.62 1.11 -21.68
C ASP A 348 -2.90 0.72 -20.21
N PHE A 349 -1.91 0.87 -19.32
CA PHE A 349 -2.13 0.67 -17.89
C PHE A 349 -3.19 1.62 -17.31
N ILE A 350 -3.10 2.93 -17.60
CA ILE A 350 -4.04 3.93 -17.09
C ILE A 350 -5.46 3.70 -17.63
N GLU A 351 -5.60 3.29 -18.89
CA GLU A 351 -6.91 2.95 -19.48
C GLU A 351 -7.50 1.70 -18.82
N LYS A 352 -6.72 0.63 -18.69
CA LYS A 352 -7.13 -0.61 -18.04
C LYS A 352 -7.45 -0.43 -16.55
N TRP A 353 -6.69 0.39 -15.84
CA TRP A 353 -6.97 0.74 -14.45
C TRP A 353 -8.32 1.46 -14.29
N GLN A 354 -8.64 2.40 -15.19
CA GLN A 354 -9.95 3.07 -15.18
C GLN A 354 -11.10 2.11 -15.47
N GLU A 355 -10.91 1.16 -16.39
CA GLU A 355 -11.90 0.11 -16.65
C GLU A 355 -12.07 -0.81 -15.44
N ASP A 356 -10.97 -1.22 -14.81
CA ASP A 356 -10.98 -1.99 -13.58
C ASP A 356 -11.72 -1.26 -12.44
N GLU A 357 -11.58 0.07 -12.29
CA GLU A 357 -12.38 0.84 -11.32
C GLU A 357 -13.89 0.74 -11.55
N VAL A 358 -14.32 0.67 -12.82
CA VAL A 358 -15.74 0.50 -13.17
C VAL A 358 -16.19 -0.92 -12.85
N ARG A 359 -15.42 -1.93 -13.29
CA ARG A 359 -15.70 -3.35 -13.04
C ARG A 359 -15.75 -3.66 -11.55
N TRP A 360 -14.80 -3.13 -10.78
CA TRP A 360 -14.74 -3.27 -9.32
C TRP A 360 -15.99 -2.74 -8.65
N ARG A 361 -16.42 -1.51 -8.97
CA ARG A 361 -17.63 -0.92 -8.38
C ARG A 361 -18.90 -1.70 -8.74
N GLN A 362 -18.98 -2.23 -9.95
CA GLN A 362 -20.10 -3.09 -10.35
C GLN A 362 -20.12 -4.40 -9.57
N MET A 363 -18.96 -5.02 -9.39
CA MET A 363 -18.79 -6.25 -8.62
C MET A 363 -19.13 -6.03 -7.13
N LEU A 364 -18.65 -4.96 -6.49
CA LEU A 364 -18.93 -4.67 -5.07
C LEU A 364 -20.42 -4.53 -4.74
N ARG A 365 -21.24 -4.13 -5.72
CA ARG A 365 -22.70 -4.00 -5.57
C ARG A 365 -23.41 -5.36 -5.52
N ARG A 366 -22.80 -6.43 -6.03
CA ARG A 366 -23.37 -7.78 -6.06
C ARG A 366 -23.28 -8.47 -4.70
N PHE A 367 -22.28 -8.11 -3.89
CA PHE A 367 -22.10 -8.76 -2.59
C PHE A 367 -23.11 -8.27 -1.55
N PRO A 368 -23.71 -9.20 -0.76
CA PRO A 368 -24.55 -8.84 0.37
C PRO A 368 -23.70 -8.18 1.46
N SER A 369 -24.33 -7.54 2.45
CA SER A 369 -23.64 -6.79 3.50
C SER A 369 -23.94 -7.32 4.91
N SER A 370 -24.13 -8.62 5.06
CA SER A 370 -24.48 -9.26 6.34
C SER A 370 -24.11 -10.75 6.39
N MET A 371 -23.06 -11.17 5.69
CA MET A 371 -22.56 -12.55 5.74
C MET A 371 -21.90 -12.85 7.09
N THR A 372 -21.89 -14.13 7.47
CA THR A 372 -21.04 -14.61 8.56
C THR A 372 -19.57 -14.65 8.13
N GLU A 373 -18.65 -14.82 9.08
CA GLU A 373 -17.23 -15.08 8.83
C GLU A 373 -17.02 -16.24 7.85
N ARG A 374 -17.68 -17.36 8.13
CA ARG A 374 -17.62 -18.59 7.33
C ARG A 374 -18.13 -18.36 5.92
N ASP A 375 -19.32 -17.77 5.78
CA ASP A 375 -19.94 -17.59 4.45
C ASP A 375 -19.14 -16.61 3.59
N ALA A 376 -18.61 -15.54 4.18
CA ALA A 376 -17.78 -14.57 3.45
C ALA A 376 -16.46 -15.19 2.97
N LEU A 377 -15.81 -16.02 3.79
CA LEU A 377 -14.58 -16.71 3.39
C LEU A 377 -14.84 -17.82 2.37
N ALA A 378 -15.98 -18.50 2.45
CA ALA A 378 -16.42 -19.45 1.45
C ALA A 378 -16.69 -18.77 0.10
N GLU A 379 -17.40 -17.64 0.09
CA GLU A 379 -17.60 -16.81 -1.11
C GLU A 379 -16.26 -16.40 -1.72
N LEU A 380 -15.32 -15.96 -0.88
CA LEU A 380 -13.95 -15.59 -1.27
C LEU A 380 -13.07 -16.78 -1.67
N GLN A 381 -13.54 -18.03 -1.54
CA GLN A 381 -12.76 -19.24 -1.82
C GLN A 381 -11.47 -19.32 -1.00
N LEU A 382 -11.54 -18.94 0.29
CA LEU A 382 -10.44 -19.00 1.26
C LEU A 382 -10.76 -20.07 2.33
N PRO A 383 -10.46 -21.36 2.06
CA PRO A 383 -10.93 -22.47 2.90
C PRO A 383 -10.17 -22.63 4.22
N THR A 384 -8.92 -22.16 4.28
CA THR A 384 -8.03 -22.37 5.42
C THR A 384 -7.97 -21.11 6.29
N TRP A 385 -8.62 -21.15 7.45
CA TRP A 385 -8.67 -20.03 8.38
C TRP A 385 -8.93 -20.49 9.82
N ALA A 386 -8.68 -19.59 10.77
CA ALA A 386 -8.98 -19.78 12.18
C ALA A 386 -9.51 -18.48 12.79
N SER A 387 -10.50 -18.59 13.67
CA SER A 387 -10.95 -17.49 14.54
C SER A 387 -10.43 -17.77 15.95
N CYS A 388 -9.63 -16.86 16.50
CA CYS A 388 -8.94 -17.05 17.78
C CYS A 388 -8.96 -15.78 18.65
N GLY A 389 -8.77 -15.93 19.96
CA GLY A 389 -8.72 -14.82 20.92
C GLY A 389 -9.42 -15.09 22.26
N TYR A 390 -9.49 -14.07 23.12
CA TYR A 390 -10.12 -14.11 24.46
C TYR A 390 -9.57 -15.14 25.47
N GLY A 391 -8.45 -15.79 25.18
CA GLY A 391 -7.98 -16.93 25.99
C GLY A 391 -8.84 -18.19 25.82
N GLN A 392 -9.68 -18.25 24.77
CA GLN A 392 -10.33 -19.48 24.32
C GLN A 392 -9.41 -20.16 23.30
N LEU A 393 -9.20 -21.47 23.46
CA LEU A 393 -8.49 -22.28 22.46
C LEU A 393 -9.31 -22.29 21.16
N ALA A 394 -8.74 -21.81 20.06
CA ALA A 394 -9.37 -21.90 18.76
C ALA A 394 -9.50 -23.35 18.32
N GLY A 395 -10.65 -23.68 17.72
CA GLY A 395 -10.71 -24.79 16.78
C GLY A 395 -10.27 -24.27 15.42
N VAL A 396 -9.20 -24.83 14.83
CA VAL A 396 -8.92 -24.61 13.42
C VAL A 396 -10.11 -25.16 12.64
N VAL A 397 -10.88 -24.26 12.03
CA VAL A 397 -11.97 -24.66 11.14
C VAL A 397 -11.34 -24.86 9.78
N ALA A 398 -10.94 -26.10 9.47
CA ALA A 398 -10.72 -26.47 8.08
C ALA A 398 -12.07 -26.39 7.38
N GLY A 399 -12.33 -25.29 6.68
CA GLY A 399 -13.50 -25.15 5.84
C GLY A 399 -13.33 -26.07 4.63
N THR A 400 -13.87 -27.29 4.68
CA THR A 400 -14.15 -28.02 3.45
C THR A 400 -15.29 -27.30 2.75
N ALA A 401 -14.99 -26.70 1.59
CA ALA A 401 -16.01 -26.14 0.70
C ALA A 401 -16.93 -27.25 0.16
#